data_AF-A0A963WSL6-F1
#
_entry.id   AF-A0A963WSL6-F1
#
_cell.length_a   1.000
_cell.length_b   1.000
_cell.length_c   1.000
_cell.angle_alpha   90.00
_cell.angle_beta   90.00
_cell.angle_gamma   90.00
#
_symmetry.space_group_name_H-M   'P 1'
#
loop_
_entity.id
_entity.type
_entity.pdbx_description
1 polymer ?
#
loop_
_entity_poly.entity_id
_entity_poly.type
_entity_poly.pdbx_seq_one_letter_code
_entity_poly.pdbx_strand_id
1 'polypeptide(L)'
;MDQISLAAIAISIALGTLGLVFFYLIWDLAFFSRIEDDPVKGKIGATIAAYLTFSVLTGFLGRGDAAFDPSAFLYALVPAVIVGFFAWRKGMKLRARSAAESEFVDTFG
;
A
#
# COMPACT_ATOMS: atom_id res chain seq x y z
N MET A 1 -19.27 -12.78 -25.36
CA MET A 1 -18.36 -12.83 -24.21
C MET A 1 -16.96 -12.69 -24.76
N ASP A 2 -16.42 -11.48 -24.74
CA ASP A 2 -15.04 -11.25 -25.19
C ASP A 2 -14.08 -12.00 -24.27
N GLN A 3 -13.20 -12.81 -24.85
CA GLN A 3 -12.15 -13.47 -24.08
C GLN A 3 -11.17 -12.39 -23.60
N ILE A 4 -11.25 -12.01 -22.33
CA ILE A 4 -10.23 -11.17 -21.71
C ILE A 4 -8.92 -11.95 -21.73
N SER A 5 -7.92 -11.44 -22.45
CA SER A 5 -6.62 -12.10 -22.53
C SER A 5 -5.93 -12.08 -21.16
N LEU A 6 -5.20 -13.15 -20.84
CA LEU A 6 -4.37 -13.21 -19.63
C LEU A 6 -3.41 -12.00 -19.54
N ALA A 7 -2.93 -11.52 -20.69
CA ALA A 7 -2.09 -10.35 -20.78
C ALA A 7 -2.81 -9.08 -20.29
N ALA A 8 -4.07 -8.87 -20.64
CA ALA A 8 -4.86 -7.73 -20.17
C ALA A 8 -5.02 -7.74 -18.64
N ILE A 9 -5.32 -8.91 -18.06
CA ILE A 9 -5.43 -9.07 -16.60
C ILE A 9 -4.10 -8.74 -15.91
N ALA A 10 -2.99 -9.27 -16.43
CA ALA A 10 -1.66 -9.01 -15.87
C ALA A 10 -1.28 -7.53 -15.93
N ILE A 11 -1.57 -6.85 -17.04
CA ILE A 11 -1.33 -5.41 -17.20
C ILE A 11 -2.18 -4.60 -16.21
N SER A 12 -3.46 -4.92 -16.06
CA SER A 12 -4.33 -4.25 -15.09
C SER A 12 -3.81 -4.39 -13.66
N ILE A 13 -3.36 -5.58 -13.25
CA ILE A 13 -2.78 -5.81 -11.93
C ILE A 13 -1.47 -5.01 -11.77
N ALA A 14 -0.61 -4.99 -12.78
CA ALA A 14 0.65 -4.27 -12.74
C ALA A 14 0.44 -2.75 -12.58
N LEU A 15 -0.44 -2.17 -13.39
CA LEU A 15 -0.79 -0.75 -13.32
C LEU A 15 -1.48 -0.39 -11.99
N GLY A 16 -2.40 -1.24 -11.53
CA GLY A 16 -3.05 -1.07 -10.23
C GLY A 16 -2.04 -1.10 -9.07
N THR A 17 -1.06 -2.00 -9.14
CA THR A 17 0.01 -2.10 -8.14
C THR A 17 0.89 -0.85 -8.16
N LEU A 18 1.31 -0.37 -9.33
CA LEU A 18 2.09 0.86 -9.44
C LEU A 18 1.34 2.08 -8.89
N GLY A 19 0.05 2.23 -9.23
CA GLY A 19 -0.79 3.29 -8.70
C GLY A 19 -0.91 3.24 -7.17
N LEU A 20 -1.16 2.06 -6.62
CA LEU A 20 -1.28 1.88 -5.18
C LEU A 20 0.06 2.11 -4.45
N VAL A 21 1.19 1.72 -5.05
CA VAL A 21 2.54 2.05 -4.53
C VAL A 21 2.73 3.56 -4.47
N PHE A 22 2.34 4.31 -5.50
CA PHE A 22 2.45 5.76 -5.51
C PHE A 22 1.68 6.40 -4.33
N PHE A 23 0.41 6.00 -4.12
CA PHE A 23 -0.35 6.48 -2.97
C PHE A 23 0.22 6.00 -1.63
N TYR A 24 0.71 4.76 -1.58
CA TYR A 24 1.40 4.24 -0.40
C TYR A 24 2.58 5.14 -0.02
N LEU A 25 3.42 5.56 -0.97
CA LEU A 25 4.55 6.44 -0.68
C LEU A 25 4.13 7.81 -0.13
N ILE A 26 3.04 8.39 -0.66
CA ILE A 26 2.48 9.65 -0.15
C ILE A 26 2.05 9.48 1.31
N TRP A 27 1.30 8.43 1.60
CA TRP A 27 0.83 8.15 2.95
C TRP A 27 1.97 7.71 3.88
N ASP A 28 2.99 7.02 3.37
CA ASP A 28 4.18 6.61 4.13
C ASP A 28 4.95 7.85 4.63
N LEU A 29 4.97 8.93 3.85
CA LEU A 29 5.53 10.21 4.25
C LEU A 29 4.63 10.94 5.27
N ALA A 30 3.31 10.89 5.08
CA ALA A 30 2.36 11.52 6.02
C ALA A 30 2.33 10.81 7.39
N PHE A 31 2.51 9.49 7.40
CA PHE A 31 2.56 8.66 8.62
C PHE A 31 3.98 8.50 9.18
N PHE A 32 4.95 9.30 8.73
CA PHE A 32 6.36 9.14 9.10
C PHE A 32 6.58 9.08 10.62
N SER A 33 5.94 9.96 11.38
CA SER A 33 6.01 9.95 12.86
C SER A 33 5.50 8.64 13.48
N ARG A 34 4.42 8.06 12.95
CA ARG A 34 3.91 6.76 13.44
C ARG A 34 4.80 5.58 13.05
N ILE A 35 5.59 5.71 11.99
CA ILE A 35 6.53 4.67 11.55
C ILE A 35 7.76 4.65 12.47
N GLU A 36 8.12 5.78 13.06
CA GLU A 36 9.17 5.86 14.08
C GLU A 36 8.73 5.16 15.38
N ASP A 37 7.49 5.37 15.81
CA ASP A 37 6.94 4.73 17.02
C ASP A 37 6.70 3.21 16.85
N ASP A 38 5.99 2.81 15.79
CA ASP A 38 5.73 1.41 15.47
C ASP A 38 5.82 1.21 13.94
N PRO A 39 6.98 0.74 13.44
CA PRO A 39 7.22 0.57 12.02
C PRO A 39 6.24 -0.36 11.32
N VAL A 40 5.67 -1.35 12.02
CA VAL A 40 4.72 -2.29 11.39
C VAL A 40 3.36 -1.64 11.25
N LYS A 41 2.85 -1.02 12.32
CA LYS A 41 1.54 -0.36 12.30
C LYS A 41 1.53 0.85 11.37
N GLY A 42 2.63 1.62 11.34
CA GLY A 42 2.77 2.75 10.42
C GLY A 42 2.68 2.32 8.95
N LYS A 43 3.40 1.27 8.56
CA LYS A 43 3.42 0.74 7.18
C LYS A 43 2.08 0.12 6.77
N ILE A 44 1.41 -0.60 7.67
CA ILE A 44 0.07 -1.15 7.41
C ILE A 44 -0.96 -0.01 7.30
N GLY A 45 -0.90 0.97 8.20
CA GLY A 45 -1.79 2.15 8.16
C GLY A 45 -1.65 2.94 6.86
N ALA A 46 -0.43 3.19 6.41
CA ALA A 46 -0.16 3.83 5.12
C ALA A 46 -0.72 3.01 3.95
N THR A 47 -0.62 1.68 4.00
CA THR A 47 -1.20 0.80 2.98
C THR A 47 -2.72 0.87 2.94
N ILE A 48 -3.39 0.84 4.10
CA ILE A 48 -4.85 0.96 4.19
C ILE A 48 -5.33 2.31 3.65
N ALA A 49 -4.67 3.40 4.05
CA ALA A 49 -4.98 4.74 3.57
C ALA A 49 -4.78 4.87 2.05
N ALA A 50 -3.71 4.28 1.52
CA ALA A 50 -3.45 4.23 0.09
C ALA A 50 -4.51 3.43 -0.68
N TYR A 51 -4.90 2.26 -0.16
CA TYR A 51 -5.97 1.45 -0.74
C TYR A 51 -7.28 2.23 -0.82
N LEU A 52 -7.73 2.83 0.29
CA LEU A 52 -8.97 3.60 0.32
C LEU A 52 -8.93 4.78 -0.67
N THR A 53 -7.82 5.53 -0.67
CA THR A 53 -7.66 6.69 -1.55
C THR A 53 -7.65 6.27 -3.02
N PHE A 54 -6.87 5.23 -3.35
CA PHE A 54 -6.77 4.71 -4.70
C PHE A 54 -8.10 4.14 -5.20
N SER A 55 -8.82 3.39 -4.37
CA SER A 55 -10.15 2.85 -4.70
C SER A 55 -11.19 3.92 -4.93
N VAL A 56 -11.20 4.98 -4.10
CA VAL A 56 -12.12 6.11 -4.30
C VAL A 56 -11.82 6.84 -5.60
N LEU A 57 -10.54 7.17 -5.85
CA LEU A 57 -10.15 7.86 -7.08
C LEU A 57 -10.44 7.02 -8.33
N THR A 58 -10.09 5.74 -8.33
CA THR A 58 -10.38 4.85 -9.47
C THR A 58 -11.87 4.62 -9.65
N GLY A 59 -12.67 4.59 -8.59
CA GLY A 59 -14.13 4.46 -8.66
C GLY A 59 -14.83 5.67 -9.30
N PHE A 60 -14.25 6.87 -9.21
CA PHE A 60 -14.75 8.06 -9.90
C PHE A 60 -14.11 8.28 -11.28
N LEU A 61 -12.86 7.88 -11.48
CA LEU A 61 -12.11 8.17 -12.71
C LEU A 61 -12.19 7.04 -13.76
N GLY A 62 -12.56 5.82 -13.37
CA GLY A 62 -12.38 4.62 -14.20
C GLY A 62 -13.38 4.41 -15.32
N ARG A 63 -14.57 5.03 -15.27
CA ARG A 63 -15.63 4.83 -16.28
C ARG A 63 -16.03 6.08 -17.05
N GLY A 64 -15.51 7.25 -16.69
CA GLY A 64 -15.90 8.52 -17.33
C GLY A 64 -17.36 8.94 -17.05
N ASP A 65 -18.12 8.15 -16.30
CA ASP A 65 -19.44 8.49 -15.77
C ASP A 65 -19.31 9.25 -14.45
N ALA A 66 -20.27 10.14 -14.14
CA ALA A 66 -20.30 10.88 -12.88
C ALA A 66 -20.67 10.00 -11.66
N ALA A 67 -21.14 8.77 -11.89
CA ALA A 67 -21.54 7.85 -10.84
C ALA A 67 -20.34 7.07 -10.28
N PHE A 68 -20.27 6.98 -8.95
CA PHE A 68 -19.26 6.19 -8.26
C PHE A 68 -19.43 4.69 -8.54
N ASP A 69 -18.36 4.01 -8.95
CA ASP A 69 -18.33 2.56 -9.13
C ASP A 69 -17.71 1.84 -7.92
N PRO A 70 -18.50 1.13 -7.09
CA PRO A 70 -17.98 0.41 -5.93
C PRO A 70 -17.06 -0.76 -6.29
N SER A 71 -17.10 -1.28 -7.52
CA SER A 71 -16.26 -2.40 -7.93
C SER A 71 -14.76 -2.05 -7.94
N ALA A 72 -14.41 -0.76 -7.96
CA ALA A 72 -13.04 -0.27 -7.82
C ALA A 72 -12.34 -0.75 -6.53
N PHE A 73 -13.08 -0.97 -5.44
CA PHE A 73 -12.54 -1.56 -4.22
C PHE A 73 -12.09 -3.00 -4.41
N LEU A 74 -12.83 -3.78 -5.20
CA LEU A 74 -12.47 -5.18 -5.49
C LEU A 74 -11.25 -5.26 -6.41
N TYR A 75 -11.19 -4.41 -7.44
CA TYR A 75 -10.04 -4.38 -8.35
C TYR A 75 -8.75 -3.92 -7.67
N ALA A 76 -8.84 -2.98 -6.73
CA ALA A 76 -7.71 -2.51 -5.96
C ALA A 76 -7.25 -3.51 -4.88
N LEU A 77 -8.06 -4.52 -4.55
CA LEU A 77 -7.78 -5.47 -3.46
C LEU A 77 -6.51 -6.28 -3.73
N VAL A 78 -6.35 -6.83 -4.95
CA VAL A 78 -5.18 -7.63 -5.31
C VAL A 78 -3.89 -6.79 -5.25
N PRO A 79 -3.81 -5.61 -5.88
CA PRO A 79 -2.72 -4.64 -5.65
C PRO A 79 -2.45 -4.34 -4.18
N ALA A 80 -3.49 -4.09 -3.38
CA ALA A 80 -3.37 -3.73 -1.97
C ALA A 80 -2.76 -4.87 -1.14
N VAL A 81 -3.13 -6.12 -1.41
CA VAL A 81 -2.55 -7.30 -0.76
C VAL A 81 -1.06 -7.43 -1.09
N ILE A 82 -0.70 -7.24 -2.36
CA ILE A 82 0.71 -7.28 -2.80
C ILE A 82 1.51 -6.21 -2.05
N VAL A 83 1.08 -4.95 -2.11
CA VAL A 83 1.79 -3.83 -1.46
C VAL A 83 1.82 -4.01 0.06
N GLY A 84 0.70 -4.41 0.67
CA GLY A 84 0.59 -4.63 2.11
C GLY A 84 1.53 -5.72 2.62
N PHE A 85 1.71 -6.81 1.87
CA PHE A 85 2.67 -7.85 2.22
C PHE A 85 4.11 -7.32 2.26
N PHE A 86 4.52 -6.55 1.24
CA PHE A 86 5.85 -5.94 1.22
C PHE A 86 6.03 -4.86 2.29
N ALA A 87 5.00 -4.06 2.54
CA ALA A 87 4.98 -3.04 3.59
C ALA A 87 5.14 -3.67 4.98
N TRP A 88 4.43 -4.77 5.26
CA TRP A 88 4.56 -5.54 6.49
C TRP A 88 5.97 -6.11 6.66
N ARG A 89 6.51 -6.76 5.62
CA ARG A 89 7.89 -7.29 5.64
C ARG A 89 8.92 -6.20 5.90
N LYS A 90 8.75 -5.02 5.29
CA LYS A 90 9.60 -3.83 5.52
C LYS A 90 9.47 -3.35 6.95
N GLY A 91 8.25 -3.25 7.49
CA GLY A 91 7.98 -2.85 8.88
C GLY A 91 8.65 -3.78 9.89
N MET A 92 8.57 -5.10 9.70
CA MET A 92 9.26 -6.06 10.58
C MET A 92 10.78 -5.89 10.56
N LYS A 93 11.36 -5.68 9.38
CA LYS A 93 12.80 -5.45 9.23
C LYS A 93 13.26 -4.16 9.91
N LEU A 94 12.45 -3.09 9.84
CA LEU A 94 12.72 -1.83 10.52
C LEU A 94 12.66 -2.00 12.03
N ARG A 95 11.61 -2.65 12.55
CA ARG A 95 11.48 -2.92 13.99
C ARG A 95 12.68 -3.70 14.54
N ALA A 96 13.15 -4.71 13.82
CA ALA A 96 14.32 -5.48 14.23
C ALA A 96 15.61 -4.63 14.27
N ARG A 97 15.75 -3.66 13.37
CA ARG A 97 16.89 -2.74 13.35
C ARG A 97 16.84 -1.75 14.51
N SER A 98 15.68 -1.14 14.76
CA SER A 98 15.49 -0.20 15.87
C SER A 98 15.76 -0.86 17.23
N ALA A 99 15.38 -2.13 17.40
CA ALA A 99 15.67 -2.88 18.62
C ALA A 99 17.17 -3.19 18.81
N ALA A 100 17.87 -3.54 17.73
CA ALA A 100 19.32 -3.79 17.78
C ALA A 100 20.11 -2.50 18.06
N GLU A 101 19.64 -1.36 17.54
CA GLU A 101 20.25 -0.06 17.76
C GLU A 101 20.05 0.44 19.20
N SER A 102 18.86 0.26 19.78
CA SER A 102 18.64 0.58 21.20
C SER A 102 19.53 -0.26 22.13
N GLU A 103 19.66 -1.57 21.85
CA GLU A 103 20.50 -2.46 22.66
C GLU A 103 21.99 -2.08 22.58
N PHE A 104 22.47 -1.66 21.40
CA PHE A 104 23.83 -1.16 21.23
C PHE A 104 24.07 0.13 22.04
N VAL A 105 23.13 1.09 21.99
CA VAL A 105 23.23 2.33 22.78
C VAL A 105 23.21 2.04 24.28
N ASP A 106 22.35 1.14 24.75
CA ASP A 106 22.28 0.79 26.17
C ASP A 106 23.53 0.03 26.66
N THR A 107 24.21 -0.71 25.78
CA THR A 107 25.38 -1.52 26.13
C THR A 107 26.70 -0.74 26.05
N PHE A 108 26.80 0.23 25.14
CA PHE A 108 28.07 0.91 24.80
C PHE A 108 28.04 2.45 24.91
N GLY A 109 26.88 3.06 25.15
CA GLY A 109 26.71 4.50 25.40
C GLY A 109 26.85 4.84 26.88
#